data_AF-A0A6J5K2S2-F1
#
_entry.id   AF-A0A6J5K2S2-F1
#
_cell.length_a   1.000
_cell.length_b   1.000
_cell.length_c   1.000
_cell.angle_alpha   90.00
_cell.angle_beta   90.00
_cell.angle_gamma   90.00
#
_symmetry.space_group_name_H-M   'P 1'
#
loop_
_entity.id
_entity.type
_entity.pdbx_description
1 polymer ?
#
loop_
_entity_poly.entity_id
_entity_poly.type
_entity_poly.pdbx_seq_one_letter_code
_entity_poly.pdbx_strand_id
1 'polypeptide(L)'
;MEWMKRKFIDVDTVMTGDAAALMPNMYGTYRVVGKSNKVNPNISQIKLTRSEKGNPVLRFFDKSGKEFESWSTPQECYGRKSESGAFSSLLCGRLGDRKGRGQFELSKESSDSLRNIYPKNLPITDNAYHYYSYEGFGSPIVEMSLQKTE
;
A
#
# COMPACT_ATOMS: atom_id res chain seq x y z
N MET A 1 13.86 1.76 18.17
CA MET A 1 12.38 1.78 18.19
C MET A 1 11.92 0.38 17.86
N GLU A 2 11.37 -0.33 18.83
CA GLU A 2 10.91 -1.71 18.64
C GLU A 2 9.58 -1.69 17.88
N TRP A 3 9.56 -2.27 16.68
CA TRP A 3 8.35 -2.31 15.84
C TRP A 3 7.44 -3.41 16.40
N MET A 4 6.32 -3.03 17.00
CA MET A 4 5.36 -4.00 17.57
C MET A 4 4.62 -4.75 16.45
N LYS A 5 4.66 -6.09 16.50
CA LYS A 5 3.88 -6.98 15.62
C LYS A 5 2.39 -6.73 15.81
N ARG A 6 1.67 -6.41 14.74
CA ARG A 6 0.20 -6.23 14.79
C ARG A 6 -0.53 -7.56 14.61
N LYS A 7 -1.69 -7.69 15.27
CA LYS A 7 -2.61 -8.80 15.07
C LYS A 7 -3.48 -8.55 13.83
N PHE A 8 -3.59 -9.57 13.00
CA PHE A 8 -4.44 -9.64 11.83
C PHE A 8 -5.88 -10.03 12.22
N ILE A 9 -6.90 -9.36 11.67
CA ILE A 9 -8.31 -9.73 11.82
C ILE A 9 -9.01 -9.58 10.47
N ASP A 10 -9.59 -10.66 9.97
CA ASP A 10 -10.26 -10.66 8.68
C ASP A 10 -11.70 -10.13 8.79
N VAL A 11 -11.98 -9.05 8.07
CA VAL A 11 -13.30 -8.40 8.00
C VAL A 11 -13.77 -8.32 6.55
N ASP A 12 -15.07 -8.47 6.33
CA ASP A 12 -15.65 -8.29 5.00
C ASP A 12 -15.45 -6.84 4.56
N THR A 13 -14.78 -6.65 3.42
CA THR A 13 -14.46 -5.33 2.88
C THR A 13 -15.51 -4.92 1.85
N VAL A 14 -16.10 -3.74 2.02
CA VAL A 14 -16.95 -3.10 1.02
C VAL A 14 -16.07 -2.50 -0.08
N MET A 15 -16.32 -2.86 -1.34
CA MET A 15 -15.65 -2.25 -2.49
C MET A 15 -16.52 -1.12 -3.05
N THR A 16 -16.01 0.11 -3.06
CA THR A 16 -16.72 1.30 -3.53
C THR A 16 -16.04 1.95 -4.74
N GLY A 17 -16.85 2.60 -5.59
CA GLY A 17 -16.38 3.16 -6.85
C GLY A 17 -15.79 2.10 -7.79
N ASP A 18 -14.67 2.42 -8.43
CA ASP A 18 -13.99 1.53 -9.37
C ASP A 18 -13.10 0.45 -8.69
N ALA A 19 -13.07 0.39 -7.36
CA ALA A 19 -12.14 -0.47 -6.61
C ALA A 19 -12.20 -1.94 -7.06
N ALA A 20 -13.40 -2.50 -7.23
CA ALA A 20 -13.58 -3.91 -7.58
C ALA A 20 -12.94 -4.29 -8.93
N ALA A 21 -13.00 -3.41 -9.92
CA ALA A 21 -12.42 -3.65 -11.25
C ALA A 21 -10.90 -3.43 -11.26
N LEU A 22 -10.40 -2.56 -10.38
CA LEU A 22 -8.99 -2.17 -10.32
C LEU A 22 -8.15 -3.13 -9.47
N MET A 23 -8.73 -3.65 -8.38
CA MET A 23 -8.04 -4.46 -7.39
C MET A 23 -7.29 -5.68 -7.98
N PRO A 24 -7.86 -6.45 -8.92
CA PRO A 24 -7.15 -7.58 -9.52
C PRO A 24 -5.81 -7.20 -10.16
N ASN A 25 -5.74 -6.01 -10.77
CA ASN A 25 -4.52 -5.49 -11.40
C ASN A 25 -3.51 -4.96 -10.38
N MET A 26 -3.94 -4.70 -9.16
CA MET A 26 -3.11 -4.22 -8.06
C MET A 26 -2.56 -5.37 -7.20
N TYR A 27 -3.15 -6.57 -7.28
CA TYR A 27 -2.53 -7.73 -6.65
C TYR A 27 -1.18 -8.05 -7.28
N GLY A 28 -0.22 -8.46 -6.45
CA GLY A 28 1.14 -8.75 -6.86
C GLY A 28 2.19 -8.43 -5.82
N THR A 29 3.44 -8.56 -6.24
CA THR A 29 4.62 -8.32 -5.42
C THR A 29 5.22 -6.95 -5.75
N TYR A 30 5.59 -6.21 -4.71
CA TYR A 30 6.15 -4.88 -4.78
C TYR A 30 7.50 -4.83 -4.06
N ARG A 31 8.55 -4.45 -4.78
CA ARG A 31 9.87 -4.19 -4.21
C ARG A 31 9.93 -2.80 -3.63
N VAL A 32 10.42 -2.66 -2.40
CA VAL A 32 10.70 -1.35 -1.79
C VAL A 32 11.94 -0.75 -2.43
N VAL A 33 11.79 0.41 -3.07
CA VAL A 33 12.88 1.16 -3.71
C VAL A 33 13.23 2.45 -2.96
N GLY A 34 12.34 2.94 -2.10
CA GLY A 34 12.58 4.10 -1.23
C GLY A 34 11.65 4.06 -0.01
N LYS A 35 12.04 4.69 1.10
CA LYS A 35 11.23 4.75 2.32
C LYS A 35 11.57 5.95 3.19
N SER A 36 10.60 6.43 3.95
CA SER A 36 10.83 7.47 4.96
C SER A 36 11.56 6.92 6.19
N ASN A 37 12.15 7.81 6.99
CA ASN A 37 12.91 7.45 8.19
C ASN A 37 12.07 6.80 9.30
N LYS A 38 10.73 6.83 9.18
CA LYS A 38 9.79 6.24 10.15
C LYS A 38 9.50 4.76 9.87
N VAL A 39 9.85 4.27 8.69
CA VAL A 39 9.58 2.91 8.24
C VAL A 39 10.61 1.93 8.81
N ASN A 40 10.16 0.73 9.15
CA ASN A 40 11.07 -0.34 9.57
C ASN A 40 12.20 -0.55 8.52
N PRO A 41 13.48 -0.48 8.92
CA PRO A 41 14.60 -0.57 7.97
C PRO A 41 14.71 -1.94 7.30
N ASN A 42 14.09 -2.98 7.85
CA ASN A 42 14.15 -4.34 7.33
C ASN A 42 13.12 -4.63 6.23
N ILE A 43 12.10 -3.78 6.05
CA ILE A 43 11.13 -3.97 4.96
C ILE A 43 11.85 -3.83 3.61
N SER A 44 11.71 -4.85 2.77
CA SER A 44 12.28 -4.89 1.42
C SER A 44 11.25 -5.22 0.34
N GLN A 45 10.17 -5.90 0.72
CA GLN A 45 9.09 -6.30 -0.17
C GLN A 45 7.75 -6.15 0.54
N ILE A 46 6.74 -5.79 -0.25
CA ILE A 46 5.33 -5.81 0.14
C ILE A 46 4.59 -6.69 -0.86
N LYS A 47 3.64 -7.50 -0.40
CA LYS A 47 2.69 -8.19 -1.27
C LYS A 47 1.28 -7.71 -0.98
N LEU A 48 0.55 -7.33 -2.02
CA LEU A 48 -0.89 -7.13 -1.95
C LEU A 48 -1.54 -8.40 -2.51
N THR A 49 -2.23 -9.15 -1.67
CA THR A 49 -2.85 -10.43 -2.03
C THR A 49 -4.33 -10.43 -1.70
N ARG A 50 -5.09 -11.33 -2.34
CA ARG A 50 -6.47 -11.63 -1.96
C ARG A 50 -6.48 -12.61 -0.78
N SER A 51 -7.29 -12.36 0.24
CA SER A 51 -7.57 -13.33 1.31
C SER A 51 -8.49 -14.45 0.80
N GLU A 52 -8.67 -15.50 1.61
CA GLU A 52 -9.68 -16.53 1.35
C GLU A 52 -11.11 -15.99 1.33
N LYS A 53 -11.39 -14.94 2.12
CA LYS A 53 -12.68 -14.22 2.13
C LYS A 53 -12.83 -13.19 1.02
N GLY A 54 -11.80 -13.02 0.20
CA GLY A 54 -11.86 -12.21 -1.02
C GLY A 54 -11.45 -10.75 -0.87
N ASN A 55 -11.06 -10.30 0.32
CA ASN A 55 -10.60 -8.95 0.62
C ASN A 55 -9.08 -8.77 0.45
N PRO A 56 -8.59 -7.53 0.24
CA PRO A 56 -7.17 -7.27 0.07
C PRO A 56 -6.40 -7.36 1.39
N VAL A 57 -5.23 -8.00 1.35
CA VAL A 57 -4.31 -8.19 2.47
C VAL A 57 -2.93 -7.70 2.07
N LEU A 58 -2.28 -6.93 2.94
CA LEU A 58 -0.91 -6.46 2.76
C LEU A 58 0.05 -7.27 3.62
N ARG A 59 1.11 -7.78 3.04
CA ARG A 59 2.11 -8.61 3.72
C ARG A 59 3.49 -8.01 3.53
N PHE A 60 4.30 -7.97 4.58
CA PHE A 60 5.61 -7.33 4.61
C PHE A 60 6.73 -8.35 4.81
N PHE A 61 7.77 -8.24 3.99
CA PHE A 61 8.86 -9.21 3.91
C PHE A 61 10.23 -8.55 3.97
N ASP A 62 11.16 -9.22 4.65
CA ASP A 62 12.55 -8.80 4.72
C ASP A 62 13.34 -9.27 3.49
N LYS A 63 14.64 -8.92 3.44
CA LYS A 63 15.51 -9.27 2.30
C LYS A 63 15.74 -10.78 2.14
N SER A 64 15.48 -11.58 3.18
CA SER A 64 15.56 -13.04 3.11
C SER A 64 14.26 -13.66 2.60
N GLY A 65 13.24 -12.85 2.31
CA GLY A 65 11.91 -13.32 1.94
C GLY A 65 11.09 -13.81 3.13
N LYS A 66 11.57 -13.60 4.36
CA LYS A 66 10.81 -13.95 5.56
C LYS A 66 9.75 -12.90 5.82
N GLU A 67 8.52 -13.36 5.95
CA GLU A 67 7.42 -12.53 6.41
C GLU A 67 7.61 -12.24 7.90
N PHE A 68 7.54 -10.96 8.24
CA PHE A 68 7.56 -10.54 9.64
C PHE A 68 6.24 -9.89 10.06
N GLU A 69 5.39 -9.50 9.10
CA GLU A 69 4.11 -8.87 9.39
C GLU A 69 3.08 -9.00 8.26
N SER A 70 1.80 -9.06 8.65
CA SER A 70 0.64 -9.04 7.77
C SER A 70 -0.41 -8.08 8.33
N TRP A 71 -1.01 -7.27 7.46
CA TRP A 71 -2.04 -6.28 7.78
C TRP A 71 -3.35 -6.66 7.06
N SER A 72 -4.43 -6.76 7.82
CA SER A 72 -5.81 -6.68 7.32
C SER A 72 -6.73 -6.16 8.42
N THR A 73 -7.37 -5.04 8.10
CA THR A 73 -8.59 -4.49 8.70
C THR A 73 -9.34 -3.53 7.74
N PRO A 74 -9.18 -3.55 6.40
CA PRO A 74 -9.93 -2.61 5.58
C PRO A 74 -11.42 -2.99 5.60
N GLN A 75 -12.25 -2.10 6.13
CA GLN A 75 -13.72 -2.25 6.07
C GLN A 75 -14.26 -1.74 4.74
N GLU A 76 -13.53 -0.84 4.09
CA GLU A 76 -13.90 -0.25 2.82
C GLU A 76 -12.64 -0.02 1.97
N CYS A 77 -12.76 -0.22 0.65
CA CYS A 77 -11.76 0.15 -0.33
C CYS A 77 -12.39 0.98 -1.45
N TYR A 78 -11.76 2.11 -1.77
CA TYR A 78 -12.17 3.04 -2.81
C TYR A 78 -11.08 3.19 -3.87
N GLY A 79 -11.45 3.04 -5.14
CA GLY A 79 -10.55 3.19 -6.29
C GLY A 79 -10.73 4.55 -6.97
N ARG A 80 -9.63 5.23 -7.27
CA ARG A 80 -9.58 6.52 -7.97
C ARG A 80 -8.94 6.37 -9.35
N LYS A 81 -9.50 7.09 -10.32
CA LYS A 81 -8.91 7.31 -11.64
C LYS A 81 -8.42 8.75 -11.76
N SER A 82 -7.39 8.94 -12.57
CA SER A 82 -6.93 10.25 -13.03
C SER A 82 -7.92 10.86 -14.03
N GLU A 83 -7.73 12.12 -14.41
CA GLU A 83 -8.57 12.82 -15.38
C GLU A 83 -8.59 12.12 -16.76
N SER A 84 -7.52 11.40 -17.11
CA SER A 84 -7.44 10.60 -18.35
C SER A 84 -8.13 9.23 -18.25
N GLY A 85 -8.77 8.92 -17.11
CA GLY A 85 -9.43 7.64 -16.85
C GLY A 85 -8.48 6.50 -16.45
N ALA A 86 -7.16 6.72 -16.44
CA ALA A 86 -6.20 5.74 -15.96
C ALA A 86 -6.24 5.59 -14.43
N PHE A 87 -5.92 4.41 -13.90
CA PHE A 87 -5.81 4.18 -12.46
C PHE A 87 -4.88 5.21 -11.81
N SER A 88 -5.35 5.82 -10.72
CA SER A 88 -4.57 6.78 -9.94
C SER A 88 -4.22 6.21 -8.57
N SER A 89 -5.21 5.81 -7.77
CA SER A 89 -4.93 5.25 -6.44
C SER A 89 -6.00 4.33 -5.90
N LEU A 90 -5.60 3.49 -4.95
CA LEU A 90 -6.46 2.61 -4.17
C LEU A 90 -6.31 2.98 -2.70
N LEU A 91 -7.40 3.40 -2.08
CA LEU A 91 -7.45 3.73 -0.66
C LEU A 91 -8.28 2.67 0.06
N CYS A 92 -7.70 2.00 1.05
CA CYS A 92 -8.36 0.97 1.85
C CYS A 92 -8.28 1.30 3.34
N GLY A 93 -9.36 1.08 4.10
CA GLY A 93 -9.41 1.37 5.54
C GLY A 93 -10.83 1.51 6.06
N ARG A 94 -11.00 2.20 7.20
CA ARG A 94 -12.32 2.65 7.69
C ARG A 94 -12.51 4.11 7.29
N LEU A 95 -13.03 4.35 6.09
CA LEU A 95 -12.99 5.68 5.46
C LEU A 95 -13.94 6.69 6.12
N GLY A 96 -15.06 6.23 6.67
CA GLY A 96 -16.08 7.07 7.29
C GLY A 96 -15.64 7.77 8.58
N ASP A 97 -14.76 7.16 9.38
CA ASP A 97 -14.28 7.76 10.63
C ASP A 97 -12.79 8.11 10.61
N ARG A 98 -12.03 7.68 9.60
CA ARG A 98 -10.57 7.83 9.49
C ARG A 98 -9.84 7.47 10.80
N LYS A 99 -10.44 6.57 11.58
CA LYS A 99 -9.97 6.13 12.89
C LYS A 99 -9.77 4.63 12.79
N GLY A 100 -8.52 4.24 12.56
CA GLY A 100 -8.20 2.81 12.53
C GLY A 100 -6.74 2.53 12.27
N ARG A 101 -6.32 1.33 12.68
CA ARG A 101 -5.11 0.66 12.19
C ARG A 101 -5.46 0.03 10.84
N GLY A 102 -4.50 -0.03 9.92
CA GLY A 102 -4.67 -0.73 8.64
C GLY A 102 -5.30 0.10 7.52
N GLN A 103 -5.34 1.43 7.65
CA GLN A 103 -5.62 2.30 6.51
C GLN A 103 -4.34 2.44 5.67
N PHE A 104 -4.46 2.22 4.37
CA PHE A 104 -3.39 2.45 3.42
C PHE A 104 -3.90 3.04 2.12
N GLU A 105 -3.02 3.77 1.44
CA GLU A 105 -3.20 4.17 0.05
C GLU A 105 -2.05 3.59 -0.78
N LEU A 106 -2.41 2.98 -1.90
CA LEU A 106 -1.47 2.52 -2.91
C LEU A 106 -1.76 3.29 -4.21
N SER A 107 -0.92 4.28 -4.49
CA SER A 107 -1.08 5.19 -5.61
C SER A 107 -0.11 4.85 -6.72
N LYS A 108 -0.59 4.82 -7.96
CA LYS A 108 0.29 4.80 -9.12
C LYS A 108 0.87 6.20 -9.27
N GLU A 109 2.19 6.28 -9.29
CA GLU A 109 2.86 7.57 -9.40
C GLU A 109 3.35 7.81 -10.82
N SER A 110 3.39 9.08 -11.21
CA SER A 110 4.18 9.49 -12.36
C SER A 110 5.67 9.46 -11.99
N SER A 111 6.52 9.31 -13.01
CA SER A 111 7.98 9.45 -12.84
C SER A 111 8.37 10.78 -12.21
N ASP A 112 7.58 11.83 -12.44
CA ASP A 112 7.90 13.20 -12.06
C ASP A 112 7.58 13.48 -10.59
N SER A 113 6.47 12.94 -10.07
CA SER A 113 6.11 13.07 -8.65
C SER A 113 7.11 12.35 -7.74
N LEU A 114 7.56 11.15 -8.11
CA LEU A 114 8.52 10.38 -7.31
C LEU A 114 9.94 10.96 -7.31
N ARG A 115 10.36 11.62 -8.40
CA ARG A 115 11.67 12.30 -8.49
C ARG A 115 11.80 13.52 -7.57
N ASN A 116 10.68 14.07 -7.10
CA ASN A 116 10.67 15.16 -6.12
C ASN A 116 10.81 14.65 -4.66
N ILE A 117 10.52 13.37 -4.42
CA ILE A 117 10.52 12.76 -3.09
C ILE A 117 11.78 11.92 -2.86
N TYR A 118 12.34 11.32 -3.91
CA TYR A 118 13.47 10.39 -3.82
C TYR A 118 14.62 10.76 -4.77
N PRO A 119 15.87 10.38 -4.44
CA PRO A 119 17.04 10.80 -5.21
C PRO A 119 16.98 10.26 -6.66
N LYS A 120 17.48 11.10 -7.60
CA LYS A 120 17.33 10.98 -9.06
C LYS A 120 17.92 9.72 -9.71
N ASN A 121 18.52 8.83 -8.92
CA ASN A 121 19.23 7.62 -9.32
C ASN A 121 18.39 6.34 -9.20
N LEU A 122 17.10 6.44 -8.85
CA LEU A 122 16.18 5.29 -8.90
C LEU A 122 15.52 5.19 -10.29
N PRO A 123 15.55 4.01 -10.95
CA PRO A 123 14.82 3.78 -12.19
C PRO A 123 13.32 3.72 -11.89
N ILE A 124 12.66 4.89 -11.91
CA ILE A 124 11.21 5.01 -11.79
C ILE A 124 10.62 4.65 -13.16
N THR A 125 9.83 3.58 -13.20
CA THR A 125 9.17 3.04 -14.40
C THR A 125 7.66 3.23 -14.28
N ASP A 126 6.90 2.94 -15.34
CA ASP A 126 5.43 2.98 -15.33
C ASP A 126 4.77 2.01 -14.31
N ASN A 127 5.59 1.17 -13.67
CA ASN A 127 5.23 0.22 -12.61
C ASN A 127 5.62 0.73 -11.21
N ALA A 128 5.84 2.04 -11.05
CA ALA A 128 6.13 2.65 -9.79
C ALA A 128 4.86 3.02 -9.02
N TYR A 129 4.88 2.75 -7.72
CA TYR A 129 3.78 3.00 -6.82
C TYR A 129 4.27 3.70 -5.56
N HIS A 130 3.42 4.52 -4.96
CA HIS A 130 3.61 5.05 -3.62
C HIS A 130 2.67 4.35 -2.66
N TYR A 131 3.23 3.84 -1.58
CA TYR A 131 2.49 3.31 -0.46
C TYR A 131 2.53 4.28 0.72
N TYR A 132 1.33 4.64 1.19
CA TYR A 132 1.13 5.36 2.44
C TYR A 132 0.32 4.50 3.39
N SER A 133 0.63 4.58 4.68
CA SER A 133 -0.27 4.06 5.70
C SER A 133 -0.45 5.02 6.86
N TYR A 134 -1.64 4.97 7.45
CA TYR A 134 -2.09 5.91 8.46
C TYR A 134 -2.46 5.19 9.75
N GLU A 135 -2.26 5.87 10.88
CA GLU A 135 -2.85 5.55 12.17
C GLU A 135 -3.66 6.74 12.66
N GLY A 136 -4.99 6.61 12.63
CA GLY A 136 -5.88 7.72 13.02
C GLY A 136 -5.85 8.91 12.06
N PHE A 137 -6.17 10.11 12.58
CA PHE A 137 -6.19 11.35 11.80
C PHE A 137 -4.78 11.95 11.68
N GLY A 138 -4.29 12.19 10.47
CA GLY A 138 -3.08 13.00 10.24
C GLY A 138 -2.17 12.50 9.12
N SER A 139 -0.89 12.91 9.20
CA SER A 139 0.17 12.54 8.25
C SER A 139 0.45 11.03 8.24
N PRO A 140 0.86 10.46 7.10
CA PRO A 140 1.19 9.03 7.01
C PRO A 140 2.33 8.67 7.97
N ILE A 141 2.19 7.52 8.64
CA ILE A 141 3.19 6.96 9.56
C ILE A 141 4.19 6.05 8.84
N VAL A 142 3.79 5.51 7.68
CA VAL A 142 4.62 4.73 6.79
C VAL A 142 4.48 5.32 5.41
N GLU A 143 5.61 5.51 4.76
CA GLU A 143 5.71 6.11 3.43
C GLU A 143 6.84 5.39 2.68
N MET A 144 6.48 4.74 1.58
CA MET A 144 7.39 3.92 0.79
C MET A 144 7.16 4.07 -0.70
N SER A 145 8.25 4.18 -1.45
CA SER A 145 8.25 3.95 -2.89
C SER A 145 8.41 2.49 -3.20
N LEU A 146 7.59 2.03 -4.12
CA LEU A 146 7.47 0.66 -4.54
C LEU A 146 7.64 0.54 -6.05
N GLN A 147 8.16 -0.60 -6.48
CA GLN A 147 8.15 -1.03 -7.87
C GLN A 147 7.45 -2.39 -7.94
N LYS A 148 6.41 -2.50 -8.77
CA LYS A 148 5.74 -3.78 -9.02
C LYS A 148 6.68 -4.70 -9.81
N THR A 149 6.84 -5.94 -9.35
CA THR A 149 7.79 -6.91 -9.95
C THR A 149 7.13 -8.12 -10.60
N GLU A 150 5.84 -8.35 -10.34
CA GLU A 150 5.03 -9.47 -10.83
C GLU A 150 3.59 -9.00 -11.04
#